data_AF-A0A6V7PM26-F1
#
_entry.id   AF-A0A6V7PM26-F1
#
_cell.length_a   1.000
_cell.length_b   1.000
_cell.length_c   1.000
_cell.angle_alpha   90.00
_cell.angle_beta   90.00
_cell.angle_gamma   90.00
#
_symmetry.space_group_name_H-M   'P 1'
#
loop_
_entity.id
_entity.type
_entity.pdbx_description
1 polymer ?
#
loop_
_entity_poly.entity_id
_entity_poly.type
_entity_poly.pdbx_seq_one_letter_code
_entity_poly.pdbx_strand_id
1 'polypeptide(L)'
;MDSTEESKGLTLDAVRDALIRDEDSIVFSLVERARFPRNAPAYDPSLFGGVGERALVDLYVREAEALRAKVGGYQLPEEVPFFPKDLPSPLTPLQKNPQVLHPTSASVSVNEAIWKMYFNDLLPLFTVEGDDGNYASTVALDLVCLQALSRRIHTGKYVAEVKFIDAPHDYGRAIQAKDRDTLMKMLTFAAVEQRVKMVMPLTKLVEVEYLLQRLD
;
A
#
# COMPACT_ATOMS: atom_id res chain seq x y z
N MET A 1 -16.02 25.45 22.69
CA MET A 1 -16.53 24.49 21.70
C MET A 1 -16.01 23.14 22.11
N ASP A 2 -16.95 22.22 22.28
CA ASP A 2 -16.80 20.93 22.95
C ASP A 2 -15.76 20.04 22.25
N SER A 3 -14.75 19.60 22.98
CA SER A 3 -13.63 18.76 22.49
C SER A 3 -14.03 17.29 22.27
N THR A 4 -15.34 17.00 22.22
CA THR A 4 -15.89 15.65 22.04
C THR A 4 -16.39 15.38 20.61
N GLU A 5 -16.38 16.35 19.69
CA GLU A 5 -16.83 16.14 18.30
C GLU A 5 -15.74 15.69 17.31
N GLU A 6 -14.45 15.85 17.62
CA GLU A 6 -13.35 15.51 16.69
C GLU A 6 -13.12 13.98 16.54
N SER A 7 -13.70 13.17 17.43
CA SER A 7 -13.57 11.70 17.41
C SER A 7 -14.54 10.98 16.45
N LYS A 8 -15.44 11.70 15.74
CA LYS A 8 -16.46 11.05 14.87
C LYS A 8 -15.92 10.50 13.54
N GLY A 9 -14.64 10.72 13.21
CA GLY A 9 -14.12 10.48 11.85
C GLY A 9 -13.70 9.05 11.51
N LEU A 10 -13.24 8.26 12.48
CA LEU A 10 -12.64 6.95 12.22
C LEU A 10 -13.46 5.82 12.86
N THR A 11 -14.39 5.26 12.09
CA THR A 11 -15.20 4.11 12.51
C THR A 11 -14.76 2.83 11.81
N LEU A 12 -14.92 1.68 12.48
CA LEU A 12 -14.68 0.36 11.86
C LEU A 12 -15.49 0.17 10.58
N ASP A 13 -16.72 0.68 10.53
CA ASP A 13 -17.58 0.56 9.36
C ASP A 13 -17.07 1.40 8.19
N ALA A 14 -16.62 2.64 8.42
CA ALA A 14 -16.02 3.46 7.36
C ALA A 14 -14.73 2.84 6.82
N VAL A 15 -13.90 2.26 7.69
CA VAL A 15 -12.70 1.52 7.28
C VAL A 15 -13.10 0.28 6.48
N ARG A 16 -14.09 -0.49 6.94
CA ARG A 16 -14.60 -1.69 6.22
C ARG A 16 -15.10 -1.32 4.82
N ASP A 17 -15.88 -0.26 4.69
CA ASP A 17 -16.40 0.19 3.40
C ASP A 17 -15.28 0.64 2.46
N ALA A 18 -14.23 1.29 2.98
CA ALA A 18 -13.04 1.63 2.20
C ALA A 18 -12.31 0.37 1.71
N LEU A 19 -12.10 -0.62 2.58
CA LEU A 19 -11.44 -1.88 2.23
C LEU A 19 -12.20 -2.67 1.15
N ILE A 20 -13.53 -2.62 1.15
CA ILE A 20 -14.37 -3.25 0.12
C ILE A 20 -14.18 -2.54 -1.23
N ARG A 21 -14.24 -1.21 -1.26
CA ARG A 21 -14.01 -0.44 -2.50
C ARG A 21 -12.61 -0.65 -3.08
N ASP A 22 -11.62 -0.80 -2.21
CA ASP A 22 -10.25 -1.08 -2.60
C ASP A 22 -10.11 -2.51 -3.17
N GLU A 23 -10.87 -3.48 -2.65
CA GLU A 23 -10.93 -4.83 -3.21
C GLU A 23 -11.48 -4.83 -4.64
N ASP A 24 -12.58 -4.12 -4.89
CA ASP A 24 -13.13 -3.96 -6.24
C ASP A 24 -12.11 -3.31 -7.18
N SER A 25 -11.41 -2.28 -6.71
CA SER A 25 -10.38 -1.57 -7.48
C SER A 25 -9.19 -2.48 -7.84
N ILE A 26 -8.78 -3.35 -6.93
CA ILE A 26 -7.76 -4.37 -7.19
C ILE A 26 -8.27 -5.35 -8.24
N VAL A 27 -9.49 -5.89 -8.09
CA VAL A 27 -10.05 -6.85 -9.06
C VAL A 27 -10.09 -6.25 -10.46
N PHE A 28 -10.63 -5.03 -10.62
CA PHE A 28 -10.69 -4.37 -11.93
C PHE A 28 -9.30 -4.11 -12.53
N SER A 29 -8.34 -3.65 -11.73
CA SER A 29 -6.98 -3.39 -12.22
C SER A 29 -6.27 -4.67 -12.70
N LEU A 30 -6.43 -5.78 -11.96
CA LEU A 30 -5.88 -7.08 -12.34
C LEU A 30 -6.53 -7.62 -13.62
N VAL A 31 -7.85 -7.48 -13.77
CA VAL A 31 -8.57 -7.87 -14.99
C VAL A 31 -8.06 -7.09 -16.20
N GLU A 32 -7.85 -5.78 -16.08
CA GLU A 32 -7.29 -4.98 -17.16
C GLU A 32 -5.86 -5.38 -17.50
N ARG A 33 -5.01 -5.64 -16.49
CA ARG A 33 -3.64 -6.11 -16.71
C ARG A 33 -3.59 -7.50 -17.36
N ALA A 34 -4.55 -8.38 -17.06
CA ALA A 34 -4.65 -9.73 -17.63
C ALA A 34 -4.88 -9.75 -19.15
N ARG A 35 -5.29 -8.61 -19.74
CA ARG A 35 -5.49 -8.47 -21.20
C ARG A 35 -4.19 -8.52 -22.00
N PHE A 36 -3.05 -8.34 -21.32
CA PHE A 36 -1.72 -8.35 -21.91
C PHE A 36 -0.93 -9.56 -21.40
N PRO A 37 -0.03 -10.13 -22.22
CA PRO A 37 0.85 -11.20 -21.76
C PRO A 37 1.83 -10.69 -20.70
N ARG A 38 2.68 -11.59 -20.21
CA ARG A 38 3.66 -11.28 -19.18
C ARG A 38 4.57 -10.12 -19.58
N ASN A 39 4.96 -10.02 -20.86
CA ASN A 39 5.83 -8.96 -21.36
C ASN A 39 7.12 -8.84 -20.52
N ALA A 40 7.74 -9.99 -20.24
CA ALA A 40 8.93 -10.12 -19.38
C ALA A 40 10.05 -9.10 -19.70
N PRO A 41 10.29 -8.72 -20.97
CA PRO A 41 11.27 -7.68 -21.27
C PRO A 41 11.06 -6.36 -20.52
N ALA A 42 9.80 -5.97 -20.25
CA ALA A 42 9.49 -4.71 -19.55
C ALA A 42 10.10 -4.64 -18.13
N TYR A 43 10.45 -5.80 -17.57
CA TYR A 43 11.00 -5.95 -16.22
C TYR A 43 12.50 -6.26 -16.22
N ASP A 44 13.12 -6.37 -17.40
CA ASP A 44 14.54 -6.64 -17.55
C ASP A 44 15.34 -5.34 -17.66
N PRO A 45 16.23 -5.02 -16.70
CA PRO A 45 17.06 -3.82 -16.75
C PRO A 45 18.07 -3.78 -17.90
N SER A 46 18.37 -4.94 -18.52
CA SER A 46 19.37 -5.07 -19.58
C SER A 46 18.84 -4.76 -20.98
N LEU A 47 17.52 -4.82 -21.20
CA LEU A 47 16.92 -4.81 -22.55
C LEU A 47 16.58 -3.41 -23.07
N PHE A 48 16.17 -2.49 -22.21
CA PHE A 48 15.73 -1.15 -22.61
C PHE A 48 16.72 -0.04 -22.21
N GLY A 49 18.00 -0.40 -22.07
CA GLY A 49 19.08 0.42 -21.52
C GLY A 49 19.10 1.88 -21.99
N GLY A 50 18.75 2.79 -21.07
CA GLY A 50 18.93 4.24 -21.16
C GLY A 50 18.93 4.88 -19.78
N VAL A 51 20.03 5.58 -19.44
CA VAL A 51 20.41 6.21 -18.14
C VAL A 51 20.13 5.34 -16.89
N GLY A 52 21.10 4.48 -16.56
CA GLY A 52 21.26 3.92 -15.20
C GLY A 52 20.85 2.47 -14.97
N GLU A 53 20.84 1.60 -15.99
CA GLU A 53 20.60 0.13 -15.84
C GLU A 53 19.28 -0.19 -15.10
N ARG A 54 18.16 0.43 -15.52
CA ARG A 54 16.84 0.21 -14.91
C ARG A 54 15.88 -0.45 -15.87
N ALA A 55 14.99 -1.30 -15.34
CA ALA A 55 13.88 -1.85 -16.10
C ALA A 55 12.89 -0.74 -16.49
N LEU A 56 12.10 -0.98 -17.54
CA LEU A 56 11.11 -0.01 -18.03
C LEU A 56 10.07 0.31 -16.95
N VAL A 57 9.66 -0.70 -16.17
CA VAL A 57 8.69 -0.51 -15.08
C VAL A 57 9.22 0.41 -13.98
N ASP A 58 10.50 0.29 -13.60
CA ASP A 58 11.13 1.17 -12.61
C ASP A 58 11.10 2.63 -13.09
N LEU A 59 11.49 2.86 -14.34
CA LEU A 59 11.48 4.20 -14.94
C LEU A 59 10.06 4.79 -14.94
N TYR A 60 9.09 4.02 -15.43
CA TYR A 60 7.70 4.47 -15.54
C TYR A 60 7.11 4.84 -14.18
N VAL A 61 7.27 3.97 -13.18
CA VAL A 61 6.74 4.20 -11.84
C VAL A 61 7.41 5.44 -11.22
N ARG A 62 8.73 5.58 -11.28
CA ARG A 62 9.45 6.75 -10.74
C ARG A 62 8.96 8.07 -11.32
N GLU A 63 8.86 8.14 -12.64
CA GLU A 63 8.41 9.36 -13.32
C GLU A 63 6.93 9.68 -13.00
N ALA A 64 6.07 8.65 -12.96
CA ALA A 64 4.67 8.82 -12.58
C ALA A 64 4.53 9.28 -11.12
N GLU A 65 5.32 8.73 -10.21
CA GLU A 65 5.32 9.13 -8.80
C GLU A 65 5.88 10.55 -8.61
N ALA A 66 6.92 10.93 -9.35
CA ALA A 66 7.45 12.28 -9.34
C ALA A 66 6.42 13.30 -9.83
N LEU A 67 5.67 12.96 -10.90
CA LEU A 67 4.56 13.79 -11.37
C LEU A 67 3.46 13.90 -10.31
N ARG A 68 3.05 12.78 -9.72
CA ARG A 68 2.03 12.75 -8.65
C ARG A 68 2.45 13.57 -7.43
N ALA A 69 3.72 13.52 -7.03
CA ALA A 69 4.25 14.31 -5.92
C ALA A 69 4.19 15.83 -6.20
N LYS A 70 4.52 16.26 -7.42
CA LYS A 70 4.43 17.69 -7.82
C LYS A 70 3.03 18.25 -7.68
N VAL A 71 1.99 17.45 -7.90
CA VAL A 71 0.58 17.84 -7.73
C VAL A 71 0.02 17.54 -6.34
N GLY A 72 0.88 17.17 -5.39
CA GLY A 72 0.51 16.91 -3.99
C GLY A 72 -0.21 15.58 -3.76
N GLY A 73 0.02 14.55 -4.56
CA GLY A 73 -0.73 13.29 -4.48
C GLY A 73 -0.37 12.33 -3.33
N TYR A 74 0.58 12.70 -2.44
CA TYR A 74 0.97 11.90 -1.27
C TYR A 74 0.62 12.60 0.06
N GLN A 75 -0.59 13.17 0.12
CA GLN A 75 -1.09 13.88 1.30
C GLN A 75 -1.85 12.99 2.29
N LEU A 76 -2.30 11.82 1.83
CA LEU A 76 -3.06 10.87 2.64
C LEU A 76 -2.13 9.78 3.20
N PRO A 77 -2.31 9.32 4.44
CA PRO A 77 -1.46 8.29 5.05
C PRO A 77 -1.42 6.93 4.34
N GLU A 78 -2.47 6.57 3.60
CA GLU A 78 -2.54 5.36 2.78
C GLU A 78 -1.89 5.50 1.39
N GLU A 79 -1.60 6.74 0.96
CA GLU A 79 -0.93 7.03 -0.32
C GLU A 79 0.59 6.96 -0.11
N VAL A 80 1.14 5.75 -0.19
CA VAL A 80 2.55 5.48 0.07
C VAL A 80 3.31 5.28 -1.25
N PRO A 81 4.36 6.08 -1.56
CA PRO A 81 5.16 5.93 -2.78
C PRO A 81 6.11 4.73 -2.74
N PHE A 82 6.36 4.11 -3.89
CA PHE A 82 7.33 3.03 -4.08
C PHE A 82 8.78 3.57 -4.09
N PHE A 83 9.00 4.80 -4.56
CA PHE A 83 10.32 5.43 -4.66
C PHE A 83 10.39 6.76 -3.88
N PRO A 84 10.32 6.73 -2.53
CA PRO A 84 10.24 7.94 -1.70
C PRO A 84 11.49 8.85 -1.77
N LYS A 85 12.65 8.29 -2.12
CA LYS A 85 13.93 9.03 -2.15
C LYS A 85 14.02 10.04 -3.30
N ASP A 86 13.23 9.85 -4.34
CA ASP A 86 13.33 10.56 -5.61
C ASP A 86 12.17 11.55 -5.82
N LEU A 87 11.37 11.80 -4.77
CA LEU A 87 10.17 12.62 -4.89
C LEU A 87 10.47 14.13 -4.82
N PRO A 88 9.98 14.91 -5.80
CA PRO A 88 10.05 16.37 -5.76
C PRO A 88 9.06 16.97 -4.76
N SER A 89 9.35 18.19 -4.31
CA SER A 89 8.43 18.96 -3.49
C SER A 89 7.14 19.32 -4.26
N PRO A 90 5.96 19.33 -3.60
CA PRO A 90 4.71 19.76 -4.18
C PRO A 90 4.76 21.20 -4.70
N LEU A 91 4.20 21.44 -5.88
CA LEU A 91 4.05 22.78 -6.49
C LEU A 91 2.77 23.48 -6.02
N THR A 92 1.82 22.71 -5.50
CA THR A 92 0.54 23.20 -5.00
C THR A 92 0.54 23.29 -3.47
N PRO A 93 -0.20 24.24 -2.87
CA PRO A 93 -0.40 24.26 -1.42
C PRO A 93 -0.94 22.93 -0.92
N LEU A 94 -0.35 22.43 0.18
CA LEU A 94 -0.81 21.21 0.84
C LEU A 94 -2.14 21.47 1.55
N GLN A 95 -3.08 20.54 1.42
CA GLN A 95 -4.34 20.59 2.16
C GLN A 95 -4.08 20.21 3.62
N LYS A 96 -4.72 20.92 4.55
CA LYS A 96 -4.71 20.54 5.98
C LYS A 96 -5.68 19.39 6.18
N ASN A 97 -5.16 18.17 6.25
CA ASN A 97 -5.95 17.00 6.62
C ASN A 97 -5.98 16.86 8.15
N PRO A 98 -7.13 16.52 8.76
CA PRO A 98 -7.19 16.22 10.18
C PRO A 98 -6.25 15.04 10.48
N GLN A 99 -5.48 15.16 11.56
CA GLN A 99 -4.55 14.12 11.96
C GLN A 99 -5.32 12.97 12.61
N VAL A 100 -5.70 12.00 11.80
CA VAL A 100 -6.44 10.81 12.24
C VAL A 100 -5.51 9.72 12.77
N LEU A 101 -4.30 9.60 12.21
CA LEU A 101 -3.31 8.62 12.61
C LEU A 101 -2.18 9.25 13.41
N HIS A 102 -1.49 8.43 14.18
CA HIS A 102 -0.29 8.83 14.90
C HIS A 102 0.78 9.37 13.93
N PRO A 103 1.57 10.41 14.30
CA PRO A 103 2.61 10.98 13.43
C PRO A 103 3.58 9.94 12.83
N THR A 104 3.87 8.86 13.56
CA THR A 104 4.75 7.76 13.11
C THR A 104 4.14 6.93 11.97
N SER A 105 2.86 7.12 11.60
CA SER A 105 2.26 6.52 10.40
C SER A 105 3.02 6.85 9.11
N ALA A 106 3.70 8.00 9.05
CA ALA A 106 4.44 8.45 7.88
C ALA A 106 5.68 7.58 7.58
N SER A 107 6.29 6.94 8.58
CA SER A 107 7.45 6.05 8.41
C SER A 107 7.07 4.61 8.05
N VAL A 108 5.81 4.22 8.17
CA VAL A 108 5.35 2.86 7.90
C VAL A 108 5.11 2.67 6.41
N SER A 109 5.99 1.90 5.76
CA SER A 109 5.87 1.49 4.36
C SER A 109 6.31 0.04 4.18
N VAL A 110 5.50 -0.75 3.46
CA VAL A 110 5.82 -2.12 3.03
C VAL A 110 5.87 -2.25 1.52
N ASN A 111 6.01 -1.14 0.79
CA ASN A 111 5.97 -1.13 -0.68
C ASN A 111 7.04 -2.01 -1.33
N GLU A 112 8.22 -2.18 -0.71
CA GLU A 112 9.22 -3.10 -1.22
C GLU A 112 8.72 -4.56 -1.22
N ALA A 113 7.97 -4.96 -0.19
CA ALA A 113 7.37 -6.29 -0.11
C ALA A 113 6.20 -6.42 -1.10
N ILE A 114 5.39 -5.37 -1.27
CA ILE A 114 4.30 -5.34 -2.26
C ILE A 114 4.86 -5.48 -3.68
N TRP A 115 5.92 -4.76 -3.99
CA TRP A 115 6.60 -4.82 -5.28
C TRP A 115 7.07 -6.25 -5.58
N LYS A 116 7.79 -6.88 -4.64
CA LYS A 116 8.27 -8.25 -4.78
C LYS A 116 7.11 -9.24 -4.94
N MET A 117 6.09 -9.15 -4.09
CA MET A 117 4.90 -10.01 -4.16
C MET A 117 4.18 -9.84 -5.50
N TYR A 118 4.01 -8.61 -5.99
CA TYR A 118 3.34 -8.36 -7.26
C TYR A 118 4.06 -9.04 -8.42
N PHE A 119 5.35 -8.76 -8.63
CA PHE A 119 6.07 -9.25 -9.81
C PHE A 119 6.42 -10.74 -9.72
N ASN A 120 6.81 -11.23 -8.54
CA ASN A 120 7.31 -12.59 -8.36
C ASN A 120 6.18 -13.59 -8.14
N ASP A 121 5.15 -13.21 -7.39
CA ASP A 121 4.14 -14.16 -6.92
C ASP A 121 2.78 -13.95 -7.59
N LEU A 122 2.30 -12.71 -7.73
CA LEU A 122 0.94 -12.44 -8.20
C LEU A 122 0.82 -12.40 -9.73
N LEU A 123 1.66 -11.60 -10.39
CA LEU A 123 1.65 -11.39 -11.83
C LEU A 123 1.72 -12.69 -12.67
N PRO A 124 2.52 -13.73 -12.32
CA PRO A 124 2.48 -15.01 -13.05
C PRO A 124 1.17 -15.79 -12.92
N LEU A 125 0.34 -15.52 -11.92
CA LEU A 125 -0.88 -16.30 -11.66
C LEU A 125 -2.04 -15.92 -12.57
N PHE A 126 -2.02 -14.72 -13.15
CA PHE A 126 -3.14 -14.20 -13.94
C PHE A 126 -2.75 -13.69 -15.33
N THR A 127 -1.46 -13.69 -15.68
CA THR A 127 -0.99 -13.38 -17.04
C THR A 127 -0.47 -14.63 -17.73
N VAL A 128 -0.62 -14.67 -19.05
CA VAL A 128 -0.03 -15.73 -19.89
C VAL A 128 1.42 -15.38 -20.22
N GLU A 129 2.29 -16.37 -20.31
CA GLU A 129 3.64 -16.17 -20.84
C GLU A 129 3.58 -15.69 -22.29
N GLY A 130 4.44 -14.73 -22.65
CA GLY A 130 4.48 -14.16 -23.99
C GLY A 130 4.94 -12.72 -24.00
N ASP A 131 5.09 -12.21 -25.22
CA ASP A 131 5.50 -10.85 -25.51
C ASP A 131 4.71 -10.35 -26.72
N ASP A 132 3.90 -9.31 -26.52
CA ASP A 132 3.12 -8.66 -27.57
C ASP A 132 3.65 -7.26 -27.94
N GLY A 133 4.77 -6.83 -27.34
CA GLY A 133 5.38 -5.53 -27.55
C GLY A 133 4.61 -4.35 -26.94
N ASN A 134 3.46 -4.55 -26.29
CA ASN A 134 2.66 -3.48 -25.68
C ASN A 134 3.19 -3.07 -24.29
N TYR A 135 4.48 -2.75 -24.23
CA TYR A 135 5.18 -2.47 -22.97
C TYR A 135 4.66 -1.24 -22.25
N ALA A 136 4.33 -0.16 -22.98
CA ALA A 136 3.82 1.07 -22.38
C ALA A 136 2.48 0.84 -21.65
N SER A 137 1.55 0.13 -22.30
CA SER A 137 0.27 -0.25 -21.69
C SER A 137 0.46 -1.20 -20.52
N THR A 138 1.41 -2.13 -20.64
CA THR A 138 1.76 -3.08 -19.58
C THR A 138 2.23 -2.38 -18.31
N VAL A 139 3.27 -1.54 -18.39
CA VAL A 139 3.82 -0.89 -17.19
C VAL A 139 2.86 0.16 -16.60
N ALA A 140 2.01 0.77 -17.43
CA ALA A 140 0.96 1.66 -16.95
C ALA A 140 -0.09 0.91 -16.12
N LEU A 141 -0.53 -0.27 -16.57
CA LEU A 141 -1.48 -1.11 -15.83
C LEU A 141 -0.84 -1.78 -14.61
N ASP A 142 0.45 -2.12 -14.69
CA ASP A 142 1.23 -2.57 -13.52
C ASP A 142 1.24 -1.49 -12.43
N LEU A 143 1.48 -0.22 -12.79
CA LEU A 143 1.42 0.89 -11.83
C LEU A 143 0.03 1.00 -11.17
N VAL A 144 -1.06 0.87 -11.94
CA VAL A 144 -2.42 0.91 -11.39
C VAL A 144 -2.63 -0.23 -10.39
N CYS A 145 -2.20 -1.46 -10.72
CA CYS A 145 -2.28 -2.61 -9.81
C CYS A 145 -1.47 -2.35 -8.53
N LEU A 146 -0.22 -1.89 -8.67
CA LEU A 146 0.68 -1.60 -7.57
C LEU A 146 0.11 -0.51 -6.63
N GLN A 147 -0.46 0.56 -7.18
CA GLN A 147 -1.09 1.62 -6.39
C GLN A 147 -2.34 1.13 -5.66
N ALA A 148 -3.20 0.34 -6.33
CA ALA A 148 -4.39 -0.24 -5.70
C ALA A 148 -4.02 -1.20 -4.55
N LEU A 149 -3.02 -2.06 -4.77
CA LEU A 149 -2.49 -2.96 -3.73
C LEU A 149 -1.86 -2.18 -2.57
N SER A 150 -1.01 -1.18 -2.88
CA SER A 150 -0.38 -0.32 -1.88
C SER A 150 -1.41 0.37 -1.01
N ARG A 151 -2.41 1.02 -1.62
CA ARG A 151 -3.48 1.69 -0.88
C ARG A 151 -4.19 0.72 0.05
N ARG A 152 -4.70 -0.40 -0.48
CA ARG A 152 -5.44 -1.42 0.29
C ARG A 152 -4.66 -2.00 1.46
N ILE A 153 -3.36 -2.24 1.26
CA ILE A 153 -2.48 -2.82 2.27
C ILE A 153 -2.15 -1.76 3.33
N HIS A 154 -1.85 -0.53 2.92
CA HIS A 154 -1.54 0.58 3.85
C HIS A 154 -2.77 1.13 4.56
N THR A 155 -4.00 0.87 4.09
CA THR A 155 -5.23 1.07 4.89
C THR A 155 -5.19 0.29 6.21
N GLY A 156 -4.33 -0.75 6.31
CA GLY A 156 -4.01 -1.42 7.58
C GLY A 156 -3.61 -0.46 8.71
N LYS A 157 -3.02 0.71 8.42
CA LYS A 157 -2.73 1.74 9.43
C LYS A 157 -3.99 2.21 10.17
N TYR A 158 -5.08 2.40 9.42
CA TYR A 158 -6.39 2.78 9.99
C TYR A 158 -7.01 1.63 10.78
N VAL A 159 -6.92 0.40 10.25
CA VAL A 159 -7.39 -0.79 10.96
C VAL A 159 -6.69 -0.93 12.32
N ALA A 160 -5.38 -0.76 12.35
CA ALA A 160 -4.59 -0.82 13.56
C ALA A 160 -4.94 0.30 14.55
N GLU A 161 -5.11 1.53 14.07
CA GLU A 161 -5.50 2.65 14.94
C GLU A 161 -6.86 2.41 15.59
N VAL A 162 -7.86 1.95 14.83
CA VAL A 162 -9.19 1.67 15.39
C VAL A 162 -9.14 0.55 16.43
N LYS A 163 -8.40 -0.53 16.15
CA LYS A 163 -8.22 -1.63 17.11
C LYS A 163 -7.49 -1.17 18.39
N PHE A 164 -6.49 -0.31 18.24
CA PHE A 164 -5.77 0.25 19.39
C PHE A 164 -6.68 1.13 20.25
N ILE A 165 -7.51 1.98 19.63
CA ILE A 165 -8.47 2.83 20.34
C ILE A 165 -9.49 1.97 21.11
N ASP A 166 -9.92 0.85 20.56
CA ASP A 166 -10.90 -0.06 21.19
C ASP A 166 -10.30 -0.83 22.39
N ALA A 167 -9.04 -1.27 22.30
CA ALA A 167 -8.38 -2.06 23.35
C ALA A 167 -6.96 -1.56 23.70
N PRO A 168 -6.81 -0.29 24.16
CA PRO A 168 -5.49 0.36 24.27
C PRO A 168 -4.56 -0.30 25.29
N HIS A 169 -5.13 -0.86 26.35
CA HIS A 169 -4.35 -1.51 27.40
C HIS A 169 -3.76 -2.85 26.95
N ASP A 170 -4.50 -3.63 26.17
CA ASP A 170 -4.06 -4.95 25.69
C ASP A 170 -2.95 -4.79 24.64
N TYR A 171 -3.18 -3.91 23.66
CA TYR A 171 -2.15 -3.58 22.67
C TYR A 171 -0.96 -2.85 23.31
N GLY A 172 -1.19 -1.94 24.26
CA GLY A 172 -0.14 -1.16 24.90
C GLY A 172 0.94 -2.02 25.56
N ARG A 173 0.57 -3.12 26.22
CA ARG A 173 1.53 -4.05 26.82
C ARG A 173 2.40 -4.75 25.77
N ALA A 174 1.80 -5.22 24.68
CA ALA A 174 2.52 -5.89 23.60
C ALA A 174 3.46 -4.90 22.87
N ILE A 175 3.02 -3.65 22.67
CA ILE A 175 3.83 -2.59 22.04
C ILE A 175 5.04 -2.23 22.91
N GLN A 176 4.84 -2.02 24.22
CA GLN A 176 5.94 -1.72 25.15
C GLN A 176 6.98 -2.85 25.20
N ALA A 177 6.53 -4.10 25.12
CA ALA A 177 7.39 -5.27 25.05
C ALA A 177 8.05 -5.48 23.68
N LYS A 178 7.68 -4.70 22.65
CA LYS A 178 8.08 -4.89 21.24
C LYS A 178 7.78 -6.30 20.73
N ASP A 179 6.71 -6.91 21.22
CA ASP A 179 6.36 -8.30 20.94
C ASP A 179 5.55 -8.41 19.64
N ARG A 180 6.29 -8.60 18.54
CA ARG A 180 5.74 -8.75 17.19
C ARG A 180 4.80 -9.95 17.05
N ASP A 181 5.15 -11.06 17.67
CA ASP A 181 4.39 -12.31 17.52
C ASP A 181 3.04 -12.22 18.23
N THR A 182 3.02 -11.61 19.43
CA THR A 182 1.78 -11.34 20.15
C THR A 182 0.91 -10.36 19.39
N LEU A 183 1.46 -9.25 18.87
CA LEU A 183 0.69 -8.31 18.02
C LEU A 183 0.11 -9.01 16.80
N MET A 184 0.92 -9.80 16.08
CA MET A 184 0.46 -10.55 14.91
C MET A 184 -0.69 -11.50 15.27
N LYS A 185 -0.59 -12.21 16.40
CA LYS A 185 -1.65 -13.10 16.88
C LYS A 185 -2.93 -12.35 17.25
N MET A 186 -2.83 -11.21 17.94
CA MET A 186 -3.99 -10.38 18.31
C MET A 186 -4.72 -9.80 17.09
N LEU A 187 -4.00 -9.53 16.01
CA LEU A 187 -4.58 -9.00 14.77
C LEU A 187 -5.13 -10.09 13.84
N THR A 188 -4.82 -11.36 14.13
CA THR A 188 -5.18 -12.52 13.32
C THR A 188 -6.61 -12.98 13.61
N PHE A 189 -7.48 -12.94 12.60
CA PHE A 189 -8.81 -13.54 12.63
C PHE A 189 -8.87 -14.66 11.59
N ALA A 190 -8.54 -15.88 12.02
CA ALA A 190 -8.35 -17.04 11.14
C ALA A 190 -9.52 -17.28 10.16
N ALA A 191 -10.77 -17.08 10.62
CA ALA A 191 -11.97 -17.24 9.78
C ALA A 191 -12.06 -16.22 8.63
N VAL A 192 -11.52 -15.01 8.81
CA VAL A 192 -11.49 -13.96 7.79
C VAL A 192 -10.35 -14.20 6.81
N GLU A 193 -9.20 -14.66 7.31
CA GLU A 193 -7.97 -14.80 6.50
C GLU A 193 -7.95 -16.01 5.58
N GLN A 194 -8.65 -17.09 5.92
CA GLN A 194 -8.74 -18.23 5.02
C GLN A 194 -9.37 -17.87 3.66
N ARG A 195 -10.10 -16.75 3.60
CA ARG A 195 -10.77 -16.26 2.39
C ARG A 195 -9.87 -15.36 1.52
N VAL A 196 -8.81 -14.76 2.07
CA VAL A 196 -7.96 -13.78 1.35
C VAL A 196 -6.48 -14.05 1.65
N LYS A 197 -5.79 -14.80 0.78
CA LYS A 197 -4.46 -15.37 1.09
C LYS A 197 -3.26 -14.50 0.76
N MET A 198 -3.33 -13.65 -0.27
CA MET A 198 -2.15 -12.89 -0.75
C MET A 198 -2.05 -11.49 -0.14
N VAL A 199 -3.17 -10.78 0.00
CA VAL A 199 -3.19 -9.37 0.45
C VAL A 199 -3.19 -9.24 1.98
N MET A 200 -3.81 -10.20 2.69
CA MET A 200 -3.93 -10.14 4.16
C MET A 200 -2.60 -10.22 4.92
N PRO A 201 -1.63 -11.07 4.54
CA PRO A 201 -0.35 -11.12 5.25
C PRO A 201 0.40 -9.78 5.24
N LEU A 202 0.41 -9.07 4.11
CA LEU A 202 1.05 -7.75 3.99
C LEU A 202 0.27 -6.66 4.71
N THR A 203 -1.07 -6.72 4.70
CA THR A 203 -1.92 -5.78 5.48
C THR A 203 -1.59 -5.87 6.97
N LYS A 204 -1.43 -7.10 7.50
CA LYS A 204 -1.03 -7.29 8.89
C LYS A 204 0.36 -6.81 9.20
N LEU A 205 1.30 -6.96 8.26
CA LEU A 205 2.64 -6.41 8.44
C LEU A 205 2.57 -4.89 8.65
N VAL A 206 1.73 -4.19 7.88
CA VAL A 206 1.48 -2.76 8.11
C VAL A 206 0.86 -2.52 9.49
N GLU A 207 -0.15 -3.29 9.88
CA GLU A 207 -0.79 -3.15 11.20
C GLU A 207 0.24 -3.31 12.33
N VAL A 208 1.11 -4.33 12.26
CA VAL A 208 2.16 -4.59 13.26
C VAL A 208 3.21 -3.47 13.28
N GLU A 209 3.77 -3.10 12.13
CA GLU A 209 4.80 -2.04 12.06
C GLU A 209 4.26 -0.68 12.53
N TYR A 210 2.98 -0.40 12.28
CA TYR A 210 2.30 0.77 12.82
C TYR A 210 2.18 0.74 14.34
N LEU A 211 1.70 -0.37 14.91
CA LEU A 211 1.50 -0.48 16.36
C LEU A 211 2.82 -0.41 17.13
N LEU A 212 3.91 -0.97 16.60
CA LEU A 212 5.23 -0.93 17.26
C LEU A 212 5.77 0.49 17.47
N GLN A 213 5.34 1.45 16.63
CA GLN A 213 5.79 2.85 16.66
C GLN A 213 4.71 3.76 17.28
N ARG A 214 3.65 3.20 17.87
CA ARG A 214 2.46 3.95 18.29
C ARG A 214 2.58 4.62 19.66
N LEU A 215 3.53 4.18 20.48
CA LEU A 215 3.78 4.69 21.84
C LEU A 215 5.06 5.54 21.94
N ASP A 216 5.79 5.72 20.83
CA ASP A 216 6.94 6.61 20.73
C ASP A 216 6.48 8.08 20.64
#